data_AF-A0AAU9RLZ8-F1
#
_entry.id   AF-A0AAU9RLZ8-F1
#
_cell.length_a   1.000
_cell.length_b   1.000
_cell.length_c   1.000
_cell.angle_alpha   90.00
_cell.angle_beta   90.00
_cell.angle_gamma   90.00
#
_symmetry.space_group_name_H-M   'P 1'
#
loop_
_entity.id
_entity.type
_entity.pdbx_description
1 polymer ?
#
loop_
_entity_poly.entity_id
_entity_poly.type
_entity_poly.pdbx_seq_one_letter_code
_entity_poly.pdbx_strand_id
1 'polypeptide(L)'
;MKVVDCLLNWKDDFLLPYAEHLKNLINPKNLREELTSWSLSKESHLIEEHHRTHILPLIMRILAPKVRKLKTLASRKHKSLHHRRAVLGFLAQLDANELPLFFALLIKPLLCISLENHDISKWFWSSSEHLADEFETSSVLKYFTMDKILKLSWKKRYAFLHVTEDILGVFDELHVKPYLDLLMGCTARILESCTFILDSVKISGFSSLEKCSSLHEKVTGAENQIVSSTATKQFKEQRSLCLRIISLVLNKYEAYEFGFEFWDLFFTSVKPLVCGFKQEGASSEKPSSLFSCFLAMSRSSKLVELLFREKNLVPDIFSILTVPTASEAILSCVLNFVENLLNLNSEPHHEDNDVKGLLVPHLDTLVCSLHYLFKCNNAMKRKLVKCTGERELRIFKLLSGYINNPLAANKLVDVVLPLLTKAAPDSGWYFILISTFAM
;
A
#
# COMPACT_ATOMS: atom_id res chain seq x y z
N MET A 1 11.89 22.87 26.91
CA MET A 1 12.32 23.12 28.30
C MET A 1 11.11 23.12 29.22
N LYS A 2 10.25 24.14 29.23
CA LYS A 2 9.20 24.32 30.27
C LYS A 2 8.38 23.09 30.75
N VAL A 3 7.98 22.14 29.90
CA VAL A 3 7.10 21.03 30.33
C VAL A 3 7.83 19.96 31.16
N VAL A 4 9.01 19.50 30.72
CA VAL A 4 9.77 18.49 31.48
C VAL A 4 10.29 19.10 32.78
N ASP A 5 10.70 20.37 32.76
CA ASP A 5 11.10 21.07 33.97
C ASP A 5 9.94 21.16 34.99
N CYS A 6 8.69 21.31 34.53
CA CYS A 6 7.52 21.23 35.41
C CYS A 6 7.27 19.82 35.97
N LEU A 7 7.45 18.77 35.17
CA LEU A 7 7.30 17.38 35.62
C LEU A 7 8.37 17.01 36.66
N LEU A 8 9.60 17.47 36.46
CA LEU A 8 10.72 17.24 37.38
C LEU A 8 10.51 17.86 38.76
N ASN A 9 9.59 18.82 38.90
CA ASN A 9 9.23 19.37 40.22
C ASN A 9 8.53 18.35 41.12
N TRP A 10 7.92 17.31 40.55
CA TRP A 10 7.25 16.26 41.34
C TRP A 10 8.23 15.30 41.99
N LYS A 11 9.49 15.29 41.53
CA LYS A 11 10.59 14.48 42.08
C LYS A 11 10.27 12.99 42.17
N ASP A 12 9.50 12.48 41.23
CA ASP A 12 9.17 11.05 41.17
C ASP A 12 10.43 10.22 40.88
N ASP A 13 10.60 9.12 41.62
CA ASP A 13 11.80 8.26 41.54
C ASP A 13 12.05 7.71 40.13
N PHE A 14 10.97 7.42 39.37
CA PHE A 14 11.07 6.92 38.00
C PHE A 14 11.54 7.97 36.98
N LEU A 15 11.49 9.25 37.32
CA LEU A 15 11.74 10.36 36.39
C LEU A 15 13.15 10.93 36.53
N LEU A 16 13.66 10.98 37.76
CA LEU A 16 14.94 11.61 38.09
C LEU A 16 16.14 11.01 37.33
N PRO A 17 16.30 9.68 37.19
CA PRO A 17 17.43 9.08 36.47
C PRO A 17 17.47 9.45 34.98
N TYR A 18 16.32 9.70 34.38
CA TYR A 18 16.18 9.92 32.93
C TYR A 18 15.96 11.39 32.55
N ALA A 19 16.04 12.30 33.52
CA ALA A 19 15.74 13.73 33.32
C ALA A 19 16.53 14.36 32.17
N GLU A 20 17.83 14.06 32.08
CA GLU A 20 18.70 14.62 31.04
C GLU A 20 18.41 14.00 29.66
N HIS A 21 18.20 12.69 29.60
CA HIS A 21 17.76 11.99 28.39
C HIS A 21 16.47 12.59 27.82
N LEU A 22 15.47 12.85 28.67
CA LEU A 22 14.21 13.49 28.26
C LEU A 22 14.42 14.93 27.74
N LYS A 23 15.31 15.70 28.38
CA LYS A 23 15.67 17.05 27.91
C LYS A 23 16.36 17.02 26.55
N ASN A 24 17.28 16.07 26.35
CA ASN A 24 17.97 15.87 25.09
C ASN A 24 17.03 15.42 23.97
N LEU A 25 16.07 14.54 24.25
CA LEU A 25 15.03 14.18 23.29
C LEU A 25 14.19 15.38 22.85
N ILE A 26 13.94 16.35 23.74
CA ILE A 26 13.21 17.57 23.39
C ILE A 26 14.07 18.50 22.54
N ASN A 27 15.34 18.70 22.91
CA ASN A 27 16.27 19.62 22.28
C ASN A 27 16.68 19.16 20.87
N PRO A 28 16.32 19.88 19.79
CA PRO A 28 16.65 19.47 18.42
C PRO A 28 18.16 19.40 18.13
N LYS A 29 19.01 20.08 18.91
CA LYS A 29 20.47 20.03 18.74
C LYS A 29 21.05 18.69 19.21
N ASN A 30 20.59 18.19 20.35
CA ASN A 30 21.12 17.00 21.01
C ASN A 30 20.39 15.73 20.54
N LEU A 31 19.19 15.87 20.00
CA LEU A 31 18.33 14.75 19.63
C LEU A 31 19.01 13.69 18.75
N ARG A 32 19.84 14.07 17.77
CA ARG A 32 20.49 13.08 16.91
C ARG A 32 21.44 12.18 17.70
N GLU A 33 22.25 12.78 18.55
CA GLU A 33 23.22 12.09 19.40
C GLU A 33 22.48 11.21 20.41
N GLU A 34 21.45 11.75 21.04
CA GLU A 34 20.60 11.05 22.01
C GLU A 34 19.95 9.79 21.43
N LEU A 35 19.40 9.87 20.20
CA LEU A 35 18.79 8.71 19.53
C LEU A 35 19.80 7.59 19.20
N THR A 36 21.10 7.89 19.25
CA THR A 36 22.17 6.91 18.98
C THR A 36 22.89 6.43 20.23
N SER A 37 22.92 7.22 21.30
CA SER A 37 23.60 6.89 22.56
C SER A 37 22.69 6.21 23.57
N TRP A 38 21.42 6.59 23.63
CA TRP A 38 20.44 5.97 24.51
C TRP A 38 19.76 4.80 23.80
N SER A 39 19.55 3.69 24.51
CA SER A 39 18.82 2.53 24.00
C SER A 39 17.56 2.31 24.80
N LEU A 40 16.48 1.96 24.09
CA LEU A 40 15.19 1.62 24.70
C LEU A 40 14.98 0.10 24.82
N SER A 41 15.87 -0.71 24.26
CA SER A 41 15.70 -2.16 24.27
C SER A 41 15.91 -2.71 25.67
N LYS A 42 15.20 -3.78 26.02
CA LYS A 42 15.26 -4.41 27.35
C LYS A 42 16.63 -5.01 27.63
N GLU A 43 17.35 -5.42 26.59
CA GLU A 43 18.70 -5.99 26.66
C GLU A 43 19.76 -4.95 27.05
N SER A 44 19.49 -3.66 26.84
CA SER A 44 20.44 -2.60 27.19
C SER A 44 20.56 -2.36 28.69
N HIS A 45 19.54 -2.75 29.47
CA HIS A 45 19.40 -2.47 30.90
C HIS A 45 19.57 -0.97 31.29
N LEU A 46 19.45 -0.04 30.32
CA LEU A 46 19.57 1.40 30.56
C LEU A 46 18.31 2.01 31.19
N ILE A 47 17.17 1.35 31.04
CA ILE A 47 15.90 1.71 31.69
C ILE A 47 15.53 0.57 32.63
N GLU A 48 15.30 0.89 33.90
CA GLU A 48 14.90 -0.09 34.90
C GLU A 48 13.45 -0.54 34.65
N GLU A 49 13.18 -1.84 34.80
CA GLU A 49 11.89 -2.44 34.41
C GLU A 49 10.70 -1.79 35.14
N HIS A 50 10.86 -1.45 36.43
CA HIS A 50 9.82 -0.81 37.23
C HIS A 50 9.59 0.67 36.86
N HIS A 51 10.56 1.33 36.21
CA HIS A 51 10.39 2.68 35.66
C HIS A 51 9.77 2.65 34.26
N ARG A 52 9.90 1.53 33.54
CA ARG A 52 9.59 1.38 32.12
C ARG A 52 8.14 1.79 31.79
N THR A 53 7.18 1.34 32.57
CA THR A 53 5.75 1.56 32.31
C THR A 53 5.31 3.02 32.51
N HIS A 54 6.11 3.80 33.23
CA HIS A 54 5.91 5.23 33.46
C HIS A 54 6.72 6.11 32.50
N ILE A 55 7.96 5.72 32.18
CA ILE A 55 8.86 6.52 31.34
C ILE A 55 8.55 6.41 29.85
N LEU A 56 8.20 5.22 29.35
CA LEU A 56 7.92 5.01 27.93
C LEU A 56 6.76 5.89 27.43
N PRO A 57 5.64 6.05 28.17
CA PRO A 57 4.60 7.01 27.80
C PRO A 57 5.08 8.44 27.64
N LEU A 58 6.05 8.90 28.44
CA LEU A 58 6.62 10.25 28.31
C LEU A 58 7.46 10.37 27.04
N ILE A 59 8.31 9.37 26.76
CA ILE A 59 9.12 9.29 25.54
C ILE A 59 8.21 9.32 24.30
N MET A 60 7.15 8.51 24.28
CA MET A 60 6.17 8.49 23.19
C MET A 60 5.49 9.84 22.97
N ARG A 61 5.09 10.52 24.05
CA ARG A 61 4.47 11.86 23.98
C ARG A 61 5.43 12.92 23.47
N ILE A 62 6.73 12.79 23.73
CA ILE A 62 7.78 13.68 23.21
C ILE A 62 8.07 13.40 21.74
N LEU A 63 8.14 12.13 21.33
CA LEU A 63 8.59 11.70 20.00
C LEU A 63 7.46 11.68 18.95
N ALA A 64 6.22 11.32 19.31
CA ALA A 64 5.11 11.27 18.35
C ALA A 64 4.86 12.60 17.60
N PRO A 65 4.94 13.80 18.23
CA PRO A 65 4.92 15.06 17.49
C PRO A 65 6.07 15.24 16.50
N LYS A 66 7.25 14.67 16.76
CA LYS A 66 8.44 14.76 15.89
C LYS A 66 8.28 13.86 14.67
N VAL A 67 7.66 12.69 14.82
CA VAL A 67 7.28 11.80 13.71
C VAL A 67 6.21 12.44 12.82
N ARG A 68 5.16 13.04 13.39
CA ARG A 68 4.05 13.62 12.63
C ARG A 68 4.41 14.86 11.81
N LYS A 69 5.38 15.66 12.27
CA LYS A 69 5.73 16.95 11.64
C LYS A 69 6.59 16.75 10.38
N LEU A 70 5.95 16.43 9.25
CA LEU A 70 6.62 16.45 7.96
C LEU A 70 6.76 17.89 7.44
N LYS A 71 8.00 18.35 7.23
CA LYS A 71 8.27 19.57 6.46
C LYS A 71 8.22 19.22 4.97
N THR A 72 7.25 19.78 4.25
CA THR A 72 6.92 19.45 2.84
C THR A 72 7.69 20.24 1.78
N LEU A 73 8.52 21.21 2.17
CA LEU A 73 9.36 21.97 1.23
C LEU A 73 10.46 21.07 0.63
N ALA A 74 10.60 21.07 -0.70
CA ALA A 74 11.52 20.20 -1.44
C ALA A 74 12.97 20.25 -0.93
N SER A 75 13.48 21.44 -0.59
CA SER A 75 14.83 21.63 -0.04
C SER A 75 15.05 21.03 1.36
N ARG A 76 13.97 20.75 2.10
CA ARG A 76 14.02 20.22 3.47
C ARG A 76 13.41 18.82 3.60
N LYS A 77 12.88 18.27 2.51
CA LYS A 77 12.18 16.98 2.45
C LYS A 77 13.09 15.82 2.83
N HIS A 78 14.30 15.74 2.29
CA HIS A 78 15.22 14.64 2.61
C HIS A 78 15.63 14.66 4.09
N LYS A 79 15.99 15.83 4.63
CA LYS A 79 16.37 15.98 6.04
C LYS A 79 15.21 15.65 6.99
N SER A 80 13.97 16.01 6.65
CA SER A 80 12.80 15.68 7.47
C SER A 80 12.45 14.20 7.44
N LEU A 81 12.63 13.53 6.29
CA LEU A 81 12.47 12.07 6.15
C LEU A 81 13.50 11.30 6.98
N HIS A 82 14.79 11.62 6.86
CA HIS A 82 15.84 10.96 7.66
C HIS A 82 15.62 11.17 9.15
N HIS A 83 15.18 12.37 9.54
CA HIS A 83 14.86 12.64 10.94
C HIS A 83 13.72 11.76 11.46
N ARG A 84 12.63 11.64 10.69
CA ARG A 84 11.50 10.78 11.05
C ARG A 84 11.92 9.32 11.14
N ARG A 85 12.67 8.81 10.16
CA ARG A 85 13.17 7.43 10.17
C ARG A 85 14.11 7.15 11.34
N ALA A 86 14.95 8.11 11.74
CA ALA A 86 15.80 7.96 12.91
C ALA A 86 14.98 7.86 14.21
N VAL A 87 13.95 8.69 14.37
CA VAL A 87 13.04 8.61 15.53
C VAL A 87 12.25 7.30 15.51
N LEU A 88 11.78 6.86 14.33
CA LEU A 88 11.12 5.56 14.19
C LEU A 88 12.10 4.41 14.53
N GLY A 89 13.35 4.46 14.06
CA GLY A 89 14.34 3.43 14.36
C GLY A 89 14.68 3.34 15.84
N PHE A 90 14.66 4.47 16.56
CA PHE A 90 14.79 4.50 18.00
C PHE A 90 13.58 3.87 18.71
N LEU A 91 12.35 4.16 18.24
CA LEU A 91 11.13 3.56 18.77
C LEU A 91 10.97 2.07 18.41
N ALA A 92 11.58 1.61 17.33
CA ALA A 92 11.58 0.21 16.91
C ALA A 92 12.43 -0.71 17.82
N GLN A 93 13.14 -0.13 18.81
CA GLN A 93 13.82 -0.91 19.86
C GLN A 93 12.87 -1.35 20.99
N LEU A 94 11.63 -0.88 21.00
CA LEU A 94 10.61 -1.23 21.98
C LEU A 94 9.83 -2.45 21.54
N ASP A 95 9.37 -3.25 22.49
CA ASP A 95 8.56 -4.41 22.18
C ASP A 95 7.21 -3.99 21.57
N ALA A 96 6.63 -4.86 20.72
CA ALA A 96 5.37 -4.57 20.03
C ALA A 96 4.22 -4.19 20.99
N ASN A 97 4.15 -4.77 22.18
CA ASN A 97 3.14 -4.47 23.20
C ASN A 97 3.34 -3.11 23.90
N GLU A 98 4.48 -2.44 23.72
CA GLU A 98 4.79 -1.12 24.29
C GLU A 98 4.48 0.03 23.33
N LEU A 99 4.16 -0.30 22.08
CA LEU A 99 3.81 0.64 21.02
C LEU A 99 2.33 1.11 20.94
N PRO A 100 1.32 0.57 21.68
CA PRO A 100 -0.07 1.00 21.50
C PRO A 100 -0.28 2.52 21.64
N LEU A 101 0.35 3.13 22.65
CA LEU A 101 0.23 4.57 22.87
C LEU A 101 0.85 5.39 21.73
N PHE A 102 1.94 4.91 21.12
CA PHE A 102 2.55 5.55 19.97
C PHE A 102 1.56 5.64 18.80
N PHE A 103 0.95 4.52 18.42
CA PHE A 103 -0.03 4.46 17.33
C PHE A 103 -1.30 5.27 17.66
N ALA A 104 -1.78 5.23 18.91
CA ALA A 104 -2.85 6.11 19.36
C ALA A 104 -2.50 7.59 19.11
N LEU A 105 -1.34 8.06 19.58
CA LEU A 105 -0.90 9.44 19.42
C LEU A 105 -0.69 9.85 17.95
N LEU A 106 -0.32 8.91 17.08
CA LEU A 106 -0.22 9.14 15.64
C LEU A 106 -1.58 9.42 14.99
N ILE A 107 -2.62 8.71 15.41
CA ILE A 107 -3.96 8.78 14.82
C ILE A 107 -4.82 9.86 15.48
N LYS A 108 -4.51 10.27 16.71
CA LYS A 108 -5.20 11.37 17.42
C LYS A 108 -5.57 12.58 16.55
N PRO A 109 -4.68 13.14 15.70
CA PRO A 109 -5.01 14.30 14.87
C PRO A 109 -6.00 14.01 13.74
N LEU A 110 -6.20 12.74 13.40
CA LEU A 110 -7.10 12.28 12.35
C LEU A 110 -8.54 12.12 12.84
N LEU A 111 -8.73 11.84 14.14
CA LEU A 111 -10.05 11.49 14.69
C LEU A 111 -11.00 12.67 14.89
N CYS A 112 -10.54 13.92 14.69
CA CYS A 112 -11.33 15.15 14.89
C CYS A 112 -12.20 15.08 16.16
N ILE A 113 -11.56 14.75 17.29
CA ILE A 113 -12.25 14.47 18.55
C ILE A 113 -12.86 15.79 19.09
N SER A 114 -14.18 15.87 19.16
CA SER A 114 -14.86 16.79 20.09
C SER A 114 -14.70 16.22 21.51
N LEU A 115 -14.61 17.11 22.51
CA LEU A 115 -14.33 16.78 23.92
C LEU A 115 -15.35 15.80 24.54
N GLU A 116 -16.46 15.52 23.87
CA GLU A 116 -17.63 14.76 24.35
C GLU A 116 -17.41 13.24 24.41
N ASN A 117 -16.40 12.67 23.72
CA ASN A 117 -16.16 11.23 23.72
C ASN A 117 -15.15 10.81 24.80
N HIS A 118 -15.63 10.62 26.03
CA HIS A 118 -14.82 10.22 27.18
C HIS A 118 -14.02 8.92 26.96
N ASP A 119 -14.54 7.94 26.21
CA ASP A 119 -13.87 6.65 26.00
C ASP A 119 -12.58 6.75 25.18
N ILE A 120 -12.57 7.55 24.11
CA ILE A 120 -11.38 7.76 23.27
C ILE A 120 -10.30 8.56 24.03
N SER A 121 -10.73 9.45 24.94
CA SER A 121 -9.80 10.26 25.72
C SER A 121 -8.91 9.38 26.62
N LYS A 122 -9.46 8.28 27.16
CA LYS A 122 -8.71 7.34 28.00
C LYS A 122 -7.47 6.81 27.28
N TRP A 123 -7.58 6.44 26.00
CA TRP A 123 -6.45 5.90 25.23
C TRP A 123 -5.22 6.82 25.12
N PHE A 124 -5.41 8.14 25.25
CA PHE A 124 -4.30 9.09 25.17
C PHE A 124 -3.67 9.40 26.53
N TRP A 125 -4.37 9.06 27.61
CA TRP A 125 -4.04 9.46 28.98
C TRP A 125 -3.68 8.26 29.88
N SER A 126 -4.16 7.05 29.59
CA SER A 126 -3.85 5.84 30.37
C SER A 126 -2.37 5.42 30.30
N SER A 127 -1.94 4.69 31.33
CA SER A 127 -0.64 4.02 31.41
C SER A 127 -0.55 2.88 30.39
N SER A 128 0.67 2.55 29.95
CA SER A 128 0.91 1.57 28.89
C SER A 128 0.38 0.17 29.21
N GLU A 129 0.30 -0.19 30.49
CA GLU A 129 -0.08 -1.54 30.96
C GLU A 129 -1.53 -1.91 30.64
N HIS A 130 -2.47 -0.95 30.65
CA HIS A 130 -3.89 -1.23 30.35
C HIS A 130 -4.24 -1.05 28.86
N LEU A 131 -3.37 -0.40 28.07
CA LEU A 131 -3.68 -0.06 26.69
C LEU A 131 -3.45 -1.24 25.73
N ALA A 132 -2.57 -2.19 26.06
CA ALA A 132 -2.31 -3.34 25.20
C ALA A 132 -3.55 -4.23 25.03
N ASP A 133 -4.33 -4.41 26.10
CA ASP A 133 -5.56 -5.22 26.11
C ASP A 133 -6.79 -4.45 25.57
N GLU A 134 -6.77 -3.11 25.64
CA GLU A 134 -7.92 -2.25 25.28
C GLU A 134 -7.80 -1.59 23.89
N PHE A 135 -6.60 -1.57 23.29
CA PHE A 135 -6.36 -0.97 21.97
C PHE A 135 -6.91 -1.85 20.85
N GLU A 136 -8.23 -1.92 20.74
CA GLU A 136 -8.91 -2.59 19.65
C GLU A 136 -8.95 -1.69 18.42
N THR A 137 -8.24 -2.09 17.35
CA THR A 137 -8.24 -1.38 16.07
C THR A 137 -9.64 -1.07 15.53
N SER A 138 -10.58 -2.02 15.67
CA SER A 138 -11.97 -1.89 15.24
C SER A 138 -12.68 -0.71 15.92
N SER A 139 -12.39 -0.48 17.21
CA SER A 139 -12.97 0.62 17.99
C SER A 139 -12.46 1.98 17.52
N VAL A 140 -11.17 2.09 17.17
CA VAL A 140 -10.56 3.33 16.66
C VAL A 140 -11.11 3.68 15.28
N LEU A 141 -11.20 2.69 14.38
CA LEU A 141 -11.60 2.91 12.98
C LEU A 141 -13.06 3.35 12.85
N LYS A 142 -13.95 2.97 13.78
CA LYS A 142 -15.34 3.46 13.86
C LYS A 142 -15.42 4.99 13.92
N TYR A 143 -14.42 5.64 14.51
CA TYR A 143 -14.39 7.10 14.64
C TYR A 143 -13.72 7.80 13.47
N PHE A 144 -13.10 7.08 12.54
CA PHE A 144 -12.44 7.64 11.37
C PHE A 144 -13.38 7.63 10.15
N THR A 145 -14.55 8.27 10.30
CA THR A 145 -15.61 8.27 9.27
C THR A 145 -15.33 9.24 8.12
N MET A 146 -16.01 9.03 6.98
CA MET A 146 -15.88 9.88 5.80
C MET A 146 -16.09 11.38 6.09
N ASP A 147 -17.14 11.75 6.85
CA ASP A 147 -17.40 13.15 7.20
C ASP A 147 -16.25 13.81 7.96
N LYS A 148 -15.63 13.06 8.89
CA LYS A 148 -14.49 13.54 9.67
C LYS A 148 -13.25 13.65 8.80
N ILE A 149 -13.03 12.67 7.93
CA ILE A 149 -11.92 12.70 6.97
C ILE A 149 -12.05 13.94 6.09
N LEU A 150 -13.23 14.22 5.54
CA LEU A 150 -13.48 15.38 4.69
C LEU A 150 -13.18 16.71 5.41
N LYS A 151 -13.39 16.80 6.73
CA LYS A 151 -13.01 17.96 7.56
C LYS A 151 -11.49 18.08 7.79
N LEU A 152 -10.70 17.01 7.62
CA LEU A 152 -9.25 17.08 7.72
C LEU A 152 -8.66 17.79 6.52
N SER A 153 -7.69 18.68 6.75
CA SER A 153 -6.92 19.27 5.67
C SER A 153 -6.13 18.22 4.90
N TRP A 154 -5.99 18.45 3.60
CA TRP A 154 -5.13 17.66 2.72
C TRP A 154 -3.75 17.34 3.34
N LYS A 155 -3.09 18.38 3.86
CA LYS A 155 -1.75 18.27 4.44
C LYS A 155 -1.68 17.28 5.60
N LYS A 156 -2.74 17.17 6.42
CA LYS A 156 -2.81 16.20 7.53
C LYS A 156 -2.92 14.77 7.01
N ARG A 157 -3.82 14.52 6.03
CA ARG A 157 -3.99 13.19 5.42
C ARG A 157 -2.71 12.75 4.72
N TYR A 158 -2.12 13.63 3.92
CA TYR A 158 -0.87 13.39 3.21
C TYR A 158 0.31 13.13 4.14
N ALA A 159 0.45 13.92 5.22
CA ALA A 159 1.51 13.72 6.20
C ALA A 159 1.38 12.37 6.91
N PHE A 160 0.15 11.96 7.28
CA PHE A 160 -0.10 10.66 7.90
C PHE A 160 0.32 9.51 6.99
N LEU A 161 -0.06 9.53 5.70
CA LEU A 161 0.32 8.47 4.77
C LEU A 161 1.84 8.33 4.62
N HIS A 162 2.56 9.45 4.57
CA HIS A 162 4.04 9.43 4.58
C HIS A 162 4.62 8.89 5.88
N VAL A 163 3.95 9.10 7.02
CA VAL A 163 4.35 8.48 8.29
C VAL A 163 4.10 6.98 8.24
N THR A 164 2.93 6.54 7.77
CA THR A 164 2.59 5.12 7.59
C THR A 164 3.62 4.42 6.71
N GLU A 165 3.98 5.01 5.56
CA GLU A 165 5.01 4.46 4.69
C GLU A 165 6.36 4.30 5.40
N ASP A 166 6.80 5.31 6.15
CA ASP A 166 8.08 5.21 6.87
C ASP A 166 8.03 4.21 8.03
N ILE A 167 6.89 4.04 8.70
CA ILE A 167 6.71 2.96 9.69
C ILE A 167 6.88 1.61 9.02
N LEU A 168 6.21 1.37 7.89
CA LEU A 168 6.30 0.11 7.14
C LEU A 168 7.73 -0.18 6.63
N GLY A 169 8.51 0.87 6.37
CA GLY A 169 9.89 0.77 5.91
C GLY A 169 10.95 0.68 7.01
N VAL A 170 10.64 1.03 8.25
CA VAL A 170 11.59 1.04 9.38
C VAL A 170 11.31 -0.09 10.36
N PHE A 171 10.05 -0.34 10.68
CA PHE A 171 9.66 -1.39 11.62
C PHE A 171 9.68 -2.74 10.91
N ASP A 172 10.08 -3.78 11.65
CA ASP A 172 9.98 -5.16 11.18
C ASP A 172 8.53 -5.67 11.19
N GLU A 173 8.34 -6.94 10.81
CA GLU A 173 7.01 -7.54 10.79
C GLU A 173 6.37 -7.67 12.16
N LEU A 174 7.14 -8.05 13.20
CA LEU A 174 6.61 -8.26 14.54
C LEU A 174 6.03 -6.97 15.14
N HIS A 175 6.70 -5.84 14.92
CA HIS A 175 6.26 -4.55 15.43
C HIS A 175 5.10 -3.95 14.64
N VAL A 176 4.98 -4.24 13.35
CA VAL A 176 3.93 -3.67 12.49
C VAL A 176 2.65 -4.49 12.52
N LYS A 177 2.77 -5.83 12.57
CA LYS A 177 1.64 -6.76 12.40
C LYS A 177 0.42 -6.45 13.28
N PRO A 178 0.54 -6.13 14.59
CA PRO A 178 -0.61 -5.80 15.44
C PRO A 178 -1.37 -4.54 15.00
N TYR A 179 -0.74 -3.68 14.19
CA TYR A 179 -1.25 -2.38 13.80
C TYR A 179 -1.60 -2.30 12.30
N LEU A 180 -1.49 -3.41 11.56
CA LEU A 180 -1.74 -3.43 10.12
C LEU A 180 -3.18 -3.04 9.79
N ASP A 181 -4.17 -3.61 10.47
CA ASP A 181 -5.58 -3.24 10.25
C ASP A 181 -5.84 -1.76 10.50
N LEU A 182 -5.14 -1.16 11.45
CA LEU A 182 -5.31 0.24 11.80
C LEU A 182 -4.73 1.14 10.72
N LEU A 183 -3.48 0.87 10.33
CA LEU A 183 -2.78 1.62 9.29
C LEU A 183 -3.47 1.47 7.93
N MET A 184 -3.86 0.25 7.57
CA MET A 184 -4.54 -0.04 6.30
C MET A 184 -5.98 0.45 6.31
N GLY A 185 -6.70 0.30 7.42
CA GLY A 185 -8.04 0.84 7.60
C GLY A 185 -8.07 2.37 7.49
N CYS A 186 -7.07 3.08 8.01
CA CYS A 186 -6.93 4.52 7.78
C CYS A 186 -6.56 4.83 6.31
N THR A 187 -5.59 4.11 5.72
CA THR A 187 -5.17 4.33 4.33
C THR A 187 -6.31 4.10 3.34
N ALA A 188 -7.13 3.05 3.52
CA ALA A 188 -8.26 2.73 2.67
C ALA A 188 -9.39 3.77 2.76
N ARG A 189 -9.72 4.26 3.95
CA ARG A 189 -10.71 5.35 4.09
C ARG A 189 -10.21 6.68 3.53
N ILE A 190 -8.91 6.96 3.64
CA ILE A 190 -8.31 8.12 2.97
C ILE A 190 -8.38 7.95 1.44
N LEU A 191 -8.12 6.74 0.94
CA LEU A 191 -8.23 6.41 -0.49
C LEU A 191 -9.66 6.65 -1.00
N GLU A 192 -10.67 6.16 -0.28
CA GLU A 192 -12.09 6.39 -0.57
C GLU A 192 -12.41 7.89 -0.62
N SER A 193 -11.95 8.66 0.36
CA SER A 193 -12.14 10.11 0.38
C SER A 193 -11.53 10.81 -0.84
N CYS A 194 -10.39 10.32 -1.35
CA CYS A 194 -9.78 10.89 -2.55
C CYS A 194 -10.63 10.61 -3.79
N THR A 195 -11.16 9.39 -3.91
CA THR A 195 -12.05 9.01 -5.02
C THR A 195 -13.35 9.81 -4.98
N PHE A 196 -14.01 9.88 -3.82
CA PHE A 196 -15.23 10.66 -3.63
C PHE A 196 -15.04 12.13 -4.04
N ILE A 197 -13.96 12.77 -3.58
CA ILE A 197 -13.65 14.17 -3.94
C ILE A 197 -13.42 14.30 -5.45
N LEU A 198 -12.61 13.42 -6.05
CA LEU A 198 -12.31 13.47 -7.48
C LEU A 198 -13.55 13.25 -8.35
N ASP A 199 -14.49 12.41 -7.93
CA ASP A 199 -15.73 12.17 -8.68
C ASP A 199 -16.74 13.30 -8.47
N SER A 200 -16.81 13.90 -7.29
CA SER A 200 -17.61 15.10 -7.05
C SER A 200 -17.20 16.26 -7.97
N VAL A 201 -15.89 16.44 -8.21
CA VAL A 201 -15.35 17.48 -9.10
C VAL A 201 -15.78 17.26 -10.56
N LYS A 202 -15.95 16.00 -10.99
CA LYS A 202 -16.42 15.66 -12.34
C LYS A 202 -17.92 15.92 -12.52
N ILE A 203 -18.73 15.68 -11.49
CA ILE A 203 -20.19 15.68 -11.57
C ILE A 203 -20.79 17.09 -11.34
N SER A 204 -20.34 17.81 -10.31
CA SER A 204 -21.08 18.97 -9.79
C SER A 204 -20.62 20.34 -10.31
N GLY A 205 -19.65 20.41 -11.23
CA GLY A 205 -19.13 21.71 -11.66
C GLY A 205 -18.65 22.55 -10.47
N PHE A 206 -17.58 22.10 -9.81
CA PHE A 206 -16.67 22.92 -8.98
C PHE A 206 -17.19 23.54 -7.67
N SER A 207 -18.45 23.39 -7.27
CA SER A 207 -19.00 24.05 -6.05
C SER A 207 -18.59 23.41 -4.70
N SER A 208 -18.02 22.21 -4.68
CA SER A 208 -17.74 21.45 -3.43
C SER A 208 -16.32 21.60 -2.88
N LEU A 209 -15.41 22.28 -3.60
CA LEU A 209 -13.98 22.31 -3.26
C LEU A 209 -13.66 23.26 -2.09
N GLU A 210 -14.46 24.32 -1.89
CA GLU A 210 -14.23 25.36 -0.87
C GLU A 210 -14.21 24.82 0.57
N LYS A 211 -14.87 23.68 0.86
CA LYS A 211 -14.85 23.07 2.19
C LYS A 211 -13.60 22.22 2.47
N CYS A 212 -12.90 21.73 1.44
CA CYS A 212 -11.75 20.83 1.61
C CYS A 212 -10.39 21.54 1.49
N SER A 213 -10.33 22.66 0.77
CA SER A 213 -9.16 23.54 0.72
C SER A 213 -9.31 24.60 1.81
N SER A 214 -8.52 24.51 2.87
CA SER A 214 -8.40 25.59 3.86
C SER A 214 -7.69 26.81 3.25
N LEU A 215 -8.39 27.55 2.39
CA LEU A 215 -7.98 28.84 1.86
C LEU A 215 -9.08 29.84 2.22
N HIS A 216 -8.89 30.51 3.36
CA HIS A 216 -9.45 31.84 3.54
C HIS A 216 -8.63 32.79 2.68
N GLU A 217 -9.05 33.03 1.45
CA GLU A 217 -8.67 34.23 0.70
C GLU A 217 -9.71 34.45 -0.40
N LYS A 218 -10.46 35.55 -0.29
CA LYS A 218 -11.47 35.99 -1.26
C LYS A 218 -10.75 36.34 -2.57
N VAL A 219 -10.90 35.57 -3.66
CA VAL A 219 -10.42 36.03 -4.97
C VAL A 219 -11.30 35.55 -6.14
N THR A 220 -11.27 36.36 -7.20
CA THR A 220 -12.10 36.43 -8.42
C THR A 220 -11.90 35.28 -9.42
N GLY A 221 -12.86 35.12 -10.33
CA GLY A 221 -13.15 33.90 -11.11
C GLY A 221 -12.07 33.31 -12.04
N ALA A 222 -10.97 33.99 -12.35
CA ALA A 222 -9.88 33.43 -13.16
C ALA A 222 -8.90 32.57 -12.33
N GLU A 223 -8.76 32.86 -11.03
CA GLU A 223 -7.88 32.11 -10.12
C GLU A 223 -8.51 30.78 -9.66
N ASN A 224 -9.84 30.67 -9.70
CA ASN A 224 -10.58 29.47 -9.33
C ASN A 224 -10.21 28.25 -10.20
N GLN A 225 -9.85 28.46 -11.48
CA GLN A 225 -9.46 27.37 -12.39
C GLN A 225 -8.05 26.84 -12.08
N ILE A 226 -7.12 27.72 -11.72
CA ILE A 226 -5.73 27.39 -11.37
C ILE A 226 -5.66 26.70 -9.99
N VAL A 227 -6.44 27.19 -9.01
CA VAL A 227 -6.55 26.58 -7.68
C VAL A 227 -7.21 25.20 -7.74
N SER A 228 -8.24 25.03 -8.59
CA SER A 228 -8.95 23.76 -8.81
C SER A 228 -8.09 22.69 -9.50
N SER A 229 -7.29 23.06 -10.50
CA SER A 229 -6.36 22.13 -11.15
C SER A 229 -5.28 21.63 -10.17
N THR A 230 -4.80 22.52 -9.30
CA THR A 230 -3.82 22.20 -8.26
C THR A 230 -4.39 21.26 -7.20
N ALA A 231 -5.61 21.50 -6.74
CA ALA A 231 -6.29 20.61 -5.79
C ALA A 231 -6.57 19.23 -6.39
N THR A 232 -7.03 19.16 -7.64
CA THR A 232 -7.26 17.89 -8.34
C THR A 232 -5.96 17.08 -8.47
N LYS A 233 -4.85 17.75 -8.82
CA LYS A 233 -3.52 17.13 -8.87
C LYS A 233 -3.12 16.59 -7.50
N GLN A 234 -3.32 17.37 -6.45
CA GLN A 234 -3.09 16.94 -5.08
C GLN A 234 -3.85 15.63 -4.83
N PHE A 235 -5.19 15.61 -4.93
CA PHE A 235 -6.02 14.42 -4.69
C PHE A 235 -5.56 13.16 -5.46
N LYS A 236 -5.12 13.32 -6.70
CA LYS A 236 -4.51 12.22 -7.49
C LYS A 236 -3.20 11.70 -6.89
N GLU A 237 -2.32 12.58 -6.41
CA GLU A 237 -1.05 12.21 -5.77
C GLU A 237 -1.25 11.45 -4.45
N GLN A 238 -2.23 11.83 -3.61
CA GLN A 238 -2.51 11.08 -2.38
C GLN A 238 -3.22 9.76 -2.65
N ARG A 239 -4.12 9.71 -3.64
CA ARG A 239 -4.69 8.44 -4.10
C ARG A 239 -3.59 7.48 -4.53
N SER A 240 -2.63 7.97 -5.32
CA SER A 240 -1.45 7.20 -5.72
C SER A 240 -0.61 6.74 -4.52
N LEU A 241 -0.38 7.63 -3.54
CA LEU A 241 0.33 7.29 -2.31
C LEU A 241 -0.37 6.21 -1.48
N CYS A 242 -1.70 6.29 -1.32
CA CYS A 242 -2.48 5.24 -0.64
C CYS A 242 -2.31 3.89 -1.34
N LEU A 243 -2.46 3.85 -2.67
CA LEU A 243 -2.31 2.62 -3.45
C LEU A 243 -0.90 2.04 -3.34
N ARG A 244 0.12 2.89 -3.30
CA ARG A 244 1.51 2.47 -3.10
C ARG A 244 1.74 1.85 -1.72
N ILE A 245 1.15 2.43 -0.68
CA ILE A 245 1.20 1.89 0.69
C ILE A 245 0.49 0.54 0.76
N ILE A 246 -0.72 0.43 0.18
CA ILE A 246 -1.47 -0.83 0.14
C ILE A 246 -0.68 -1.89 -0.62
N SER A 247 -0.16 -1.57 -1.81
CA SER A 247 0.68 -2.47 -2.59
C SER A 247 1.92 -2.94 -1.82
N LEU A 248 2.59 -2.04 -1.09
CA LEU A 248 3.72 -2.40 -0.23
C LEU A 248 3.32 -3.43 0.81
N VAL A 249 2.19 -3.24 1.49
CA VAL A 249 1.69 -4.15 2.52
C VAL A 249 1.32 -5.52 1.93
N LEU A 250 0.61 -5.56 0.81
CA LEU A 250 0.24 -6.81 0.15
C LEU A 250 1.46 -7.63 -0.31
N ASN A 251 2.55 -6.97 -0.70
CA ASN A 251 3.77 -7.67 -1.10
C ASN A 251 4.67 -8.05 0.08
N LYS A 252 4.64 -7.29 1.19
CA LYS A 252 5.52 -7.53 2.35
C LYS A 252 4.91 -8.52 3.35
N TYR A 253 3.58 -8.52 3.50
CA TYR A 253 2.85 -9.29 4.52
C TYR A 253 1.84 -10.24 3.86
N GLU A 254 2.32 -11.13 3.00
CA GLU A 254 1.48 -12.04 2.19
C GLU A 254 0.57 -12.95 3.03
N ALA A 255 1.03 -13.34 4.22
CA ALA A 255 0.26 -14.19 5.14
C ALA A 255 -0.81 -13.41 5.95
N TYR A 256 -0.81 -12.08 5.91
CA TYR A 256 -1.75 -11.27 6.68
C TYR A 256 -3.11 -11.17 5.97
N GLU A 257 -4.18 -11.49 6.69
CA GLU A 257 -5.54 -11.44 6.17
C GLU A 257 -6.26 -10.18 6.64
N PHE A 258 -6.66 -9.33 5.69
CA PHE A 258 -7.52 -8.19 5.96
C PHE A 258 -9.00 -8.60 5.90
N GLY A 259 -9.81 -8.04 6.81
CA GLY A 259 -11.26 -8.29 6.84
C GLY A 259 -12.02 -7.73 5.63
N PHE A 260 -13.24 -8.23 5.42
CA PHE A 260 -14.09 -7.86 4.27
C PHE A 260 -14.31 -6.34 4.13
N GLU A 261 -14.48 -5.62 5.25
CA GLU A 261 -14.69 -4.16 5.24
C GLU A 261 -13.54 -3.41 4.54
N PHE A 262 -12.29 -3.87 4.73
CA PHE A 262 -11.13 -3.27 4.07
C PHE A 262 -11.20 -3.45 2.56
N TRP A 263 -11.58 -4.64 2.10
CA TRP A 263 -11.69 -4.95 0.68
C TRP A 263 -12.86 -4.22 0.02
N ASP A 264 -14.00 -4.10 0.70
CA ASP A 264 -15.14 -3.32 0.21
C ASP A 264 -14.77 -1.85 0.01
N LEU A 265 -14.06 -1.26 0.98
CA LEU A 265 -13.51 0.09 0.85
C LEU A 265 -12.50 0.18 -0.30
N PHE A 266 -11.58 -0.77 -0.42
CA PHE A 266 -10.56 -0.77 -1.47
C PHE A 266 -11.22 -0.79 -2.86
N PHE A 267 -12.06 -1.78 -3.15
CA PHE A 267 -12.69 -1.96 -4.46
C PHE A 267 -13.64 -0.82 -4.79
N THR A 268 -14.46 -0.35 -3.84
CA THR A 268 -15.29 0.85 -4.03
C THR A 268 -14.44 2.06 -4.42
N SER A 269 -13.29 2.23 -3.78
CA SER A 269 -12.40 3.38 -4.05
C SER A 269 -11.68 3.30 -5.39
N VAL A 270 -11.33 2.09 -5.86
CA VAL A 270 -10.57 1.92 -7.11
C VAL A 270 -11.46 1.67 -8.33
N LYS A 271 -12.76 1.45 -8.15
CA LYS A 271 -13.71 1.20 -9.24
C LYS A 271 -13.57 2.16 -10.43
N PRO A 272 -13.47 3.50 -10.26
CA PRO A 272 -13.28 4.41 -11.39
C PRO A 272 -11.95 4.22 -12.13
N LEU A 273 -10.91 3.72 -11.46
CA LEU A 273 -9.62 3.39 -12.06
C LEU A 273 -9.65 2.05 -12.79
N VAL A 274 -10.45 1.10 -12.28
CA VAL A 274 -10.64 -0.20 -12.93
C VAL A 274 -11.36 -0.04 -14.27
N CYS A 275 -12.38 0.83 -14.36
CA CYS A 275 -13.11 1.08 -15.61
C CYS A 275 -12.24 1.57 -16.78
N GLY A 276 -11.11 2.23 -16.50
CA GLY A 276 -10.15 2.72 -17.51
C GLY A 276 -8.82 1.98 -17.51
N PHE A 277 -8.75 0.81 -16.85
CA PHE A 277 -7.47 0.20 -16.48
C PHE A 277 -6.64 -0.22 -17.69
N LYS A 278 -7.26 -0.69 -18.77
CA LYS A 278 -6.56 -1.06 -20.00
C LYS A 278 -5.73 0.11 -20.55
N GLN A 279 -6.33 1.28 -20.73
CA GLN A 279 -5.64 2.44 -21.31
C GLN A 279 -4.69 3.08 -20.30
N GLU A 280 -5.15 3.34 -19.07
CA GLU A 280 -4.33 4.01 -18.05
C GLU A 280 -3.16 3.13 -17.60
N GLY A 281 -3.40 1.84 -17.39
CA GLY A 281 -2.41 0.86 -16.96
C GLY A 281 -1.31 0.61 -18.00
N ALA A 282 -1.61 0.77 -19.30
CA ALA A 282 -0.66 0.60 -20.38
C ALA A 282 0.15 1.86 -20.73
N SER A 283 -0.25 3.04 -20.22
CA SER A 283 0.25 4.34 -20.68
C SER A 283 1.61 4.77 -20.14
N SER A 284 2.13 4.09 -19.11
CA SER A 284 3.30 4.55 -18.35
C SER A 284 4.55 3.70 -18.62
N GLU A 285 5.72 4.12 -18.13
CA GLU A 285 6.94 3.30 -18.26
C GLU A 285 6.96 2.12 -17.28
N LYS A 286 6.35 2.27 -16.11
CA LYS A 286 6.37 1.28 -15.02
C LYS A 286 4.95 0.95 -14.55
N PRO A 287 4.66 -0.28 -14.11
CA PRO A 287 3.36 -0.64 -13.56
C PRO A 287 2.93 0.32 -12.45
N SER A 288 1.65 0.71 -12.46
CA SER A 288 1.08 1.56 -11.41
C SER A 288 1.03 0.81 -10.08
N SER A 289 0.89 1.53 -8.97
CA SER A 289 0.68 0.89 -7.66
C SER A 289 -0.63 0.10 -7.60
N LEU A 290 -1.66 0.52 -8.36
CA LEU A 290 -2.89 -0.27 -8.49
C LEU A 290 -2.63 -1.60 -9.20
N PHE A 291 -1.87 -1.60 -10.30
CA PHE A 291 -1.44 -2.83 -10.95
C PHE A 291 -0.64 -3.69 -9.97
N SER A 292 0.28 -3.08 -9.21
CA SER A 292 1.08 -3.80 -8.22
C SER A 292 0.24 -4.44 -7.11
N CYS A 293 -0.92 -3.85 -6.76
CA CYS A 293 -1.91 -4.52 -5.88
C CYS A 293 -2.50 -5.76 -6.55
N PHE A 294 -2.99 -5.65 -7.78
CA PHE A 294 -3.57 -6.79 -8.51
C PHE A 294 -2.55 -7.89 -8.78
N LEU A 295 -1.30 -7.53 -9.05
CA LEU A 295 -0.21 -8.48 -9.17
C LEU A 295 0.04 -9.24 -7.86
N ALA A 296 0.04 -8.54 -6.71
CA ALA A 296 0.15 -9.19 -5.41
C ALA A 296 -1.03 -10.14 -5.15
N MET A 297 -2.26 -9.72 -5.46
CA MET A 297 -3.46 -10.57 -5.33
C MET A 297 -3.37 -11.83 -6.19
N SER A 298 -2.82 -11.74 -7.41
CA SER A 298 -2.68 -12.90 -8.31
C SER A 298 -1.75 -13.99 -7.80
N ARG A 299 -0.88 -13.69 -6.82
CA ARG A 299 0.07 -14.65 -6.23
C ARG A 299 -0.49 -15.42 -5.05
N SER A 300 -1.54 -14.89 -4.41
CA SER A 300 -2.07 -15.45 -3.18
C SER A 300 -3.36 -16.21 -3.46
N SER A 301 -3.40 -17.49 -3.09
CA SER A 301 -4.60 -18.32 -3.18
C SER A 301 -5.79 -17.73 -2.40
N LYS A 302 -5.53 -16.92 -1.37
CA LYS A 302 -6.55 -16.27 -0.55
C LYS A 302 -7.10 -14.97 -1.14
N LEU A 303 -6.27 -14.25 -1.91
CA LEU A 303 -6.64 -12.94 -2.47
C LEU A 303 -7.08 -13.01 -3.92
N VAL A 304 -6.82 -14.12 -4.62
CA VAL A 304 -7.15 -14.29 -6.03
C VAL A 304 -8.65 -14.13 -6.30
N GLU A 305 -9.50 -14.57 -5.37
CA GLU A 305 -10.96 -14.42 -5.46
C GLU A 305 -11.41 -12.95 -5.52
N LEU A 306 -10.64 -12.04 -4.93
CA LEU A 306 -10.99 -10.62 -4.94
C LEU A 306 -10.93 -10.04 -6.35
N LEU A 307 -10.16 -10.64 -7.26
CA LEU A 307 -10.09 -10.22 -8.66
C LEU A 307 -11.41 -10.43 -9.42
N PHE A 308 -12.36 -11.22 -8.90
CA PHE A 308 -13.70 -11.37 -9.46
C PHE A 308 -14.66 -10.23 -9.16
N ARG A 309 -14.35 -9.39 -8.16
CA ARG A 309 -15.26 -8.33 -7.72
C ARG A 309 -15.59 -7.34 -8.84
N GLU A 310 -14.69 -7.18 -9.80
CA GLU A 310 -14.89 -6.35 -10.98
C GLU A 310 -14.79 -7.19 -12.25
N LYS A 311 -15.95 -7.40 -12.91
CA LYS A 311 -16.11 -8.32 -14.06
C LYS A 311 -15.08 -8.14 -15.18
N ASN A 312 -14.67 -6.89 -15.45
CA ASN A 312 -13.76 -6.57 -16.56
C ASN A 312 -12.30 -6.52 -16.15
N LEU A 313 -11.97 -6.63 -14.85
CA LEU A 313 -10.61 -6.41 -14.36
C LEU A 313 -9.58 -7.35 -14.99
N VAL A 314 -9.82 -8.66 -14.91
CA VAL A 314 -8.93 -9.70 -15.45
C VAL A 314 -8.79 -9.62 -16.97
N PRO A 315 -9.88 -9.58 -17.78
CA PRO A 315 -9.74 -9.47 -19.23
C PRO A 315 -9.11 -8.13 -19.65
N ASP A 316 -9.34 -7.04 -18.92
CA ASP A 316 -8.69 -5.75 -19.18
C ASP A 316 -7.17 -5.86 -18.97
N ILE A 317 -6.72 -6.49 -17.87
CA ILE A 317 -5.29 -6.76 -17.62
C ILE A 317 -4.68 -7.58 -18.75
N PHE A 318 -5.33 -8.66 -19.19
CA PHE A 318 -4.83 -9.48 -20.31
C PHE A 318 -4.72 -8.66 -21.60
N SER A 319 -5.72 -7.84 -21.88
CA SER A 319 -5.77 -7.04 -23.10
C SER A 319 -4.74 -5.90 -23.14
N ILE A 320 -4.05 -5.59 -22.05
CA ILE A 320 -2.88 -4.68 -22.06
C ILE A 320 -1.79 -5.20 -22.99
N LEU A 321 -1.66 -6.53 -23.16
CA LEU A 321 -0.71 -7.12 -24.11
C LEU A 321 -0.99 -6.72 -25.57
N THR A 322 -2.22 -6.29 -25.88
CA THR A 322 -2.59 -5.79 -27.21
C THR A 322 -2.31 -4.30 -27.41
N VAL A 323 -1.84 -3.59 -26.39
CA VAL A 323 -1.58 -2.14 -26.48
C VAL A 323 -0.19 -1.91 -27.07
N PRO A 324 -0.06 -1.32 -28.29
CA PRO A 324 1.24 -1.18 -28.95
C PRO A 324 2.21 -0.29 -28.18
N THR A 325 1.71 0.72 -27.48
CA THR A 325 2.52 1.70 -26.73
C THR A 325 2.94 1.21 -25.34
N ALA A 326 2.50 0.02 -24.89
CA ALA A 326 2.86 -0.51 -23.58
C ALA A 326 4.38 -0.78 -23.47
N SER A 327 4.98 -0.37 -22.35
CA SER A 327 6.39 -0.57 -22.06
C SER A 327 6.73 -2.05 -21.78
N GLU A 328 8.00 -2.43 -21.92
CA GLU A 328 8.46 -3.79 -21.60
C GLU A 328 8.20 -4.17 -20.13
N ALA A 329 8.31 -3.21 -19.19
CA ALA A 329 8.03 -3.44 -17.78
C ALA A 329 6.55 -3.72 -17.51
N ILE A 330 5.64 -3.04 -18.22
CA ILE A 330 4.20 -3.31 -18.14
C ILE A 330 3.88 -4.69 -18.70
N LEU A 331 4.40 -5.02 -19.89
CA LEU A 331 4.18 -6.32 -20.51
C LEU A 331 4.70 -7.45 -19.62
N SER A 332 5.89 -7.30 -19.05
CA SER A 332 6.45 -8.25 -18.07
C SER A 332 5.58 -8.39 -16.82
N CYS A 333 4.96 -7.30 -16.35
CA CYS A 333 4.03 -7.32 -15.23
C CYS A 333 2.73 -8.08 -15.55
N VAL A 334 2.17 -7.90 -16.76
CA VAL A 334 1.00 -8.68 -17.21
C VAL A 334 1.36 -10.16 -17.33
N LEU A 335 2.53 -10.49 -17.89
CA LEU A 335 2.97 -11.88 -18.02
C LEU A 335 3.20 -12.54 -16.65
N ASN A 336 3.78 -11.82 -15.68
CA ASN A 336 3.88 -12.29 -14.29
C ASN A 336 2.49 -12.53 -13.68
N PHE A 337 1.54 -11.61 -13.90
CA PHE A 337 0.17 -11.78 -13.43
C PHE A 337 -0.46 -13.06 -13.98
N VAL A 338 -0.30 -13.32 -15.29
CA VAL A 338 -0.77 -14.55 -15.95
C VAL A 338 -0.08 -15.80 -15.38
N GLU A 339 1.24 -15.77 -15.22
CA GLU A 339 1.99 -16.90 -14.65
C GLU A 339 1.52 -17.25 -13.23
N ASN A 340 1.30 -16.25 -12.37
CA ASN A 340 0.82 -16.50 -11.01
C ASN A 340 -0.55 -17.19 -11.01
N LEU A 341 -1.50 -16.71 -11.83
CA LEU A 341 -2.82 -17.33 -11.95
C LEU A 341 -2.75 -18.78 -12.44
N LEU A 342 -1.86 -19.06 -13.40
CA LEU A 342 -1.67 -20.42 -13.92
C LEU A 342 -1.02 -21.34 -12.88
N ASN A 343 -0.08 -20.83 -12.07
CA ASN A 343 0.60 -21.58 -11.02
C ASN A 343 -0.33 -21.93 -9.85
N LEU A 344 -1.20 -21.02 -9.41
CA LEU A 344 -2.13 -21.30 -8.31
C LEU A 344 -3.09 -22.46 -8.59
N ASN A 345 -3.33 -22.76 -9.87
CA ASN A 345 -4.24 -23.82 -10.29
C ASN A 345 -3.55 -25.17 -10.55
N SER A 346 -2.20 -25.19 -10.60
CA SER A 346 -1.44 -26.44 -10.75
C SER A 346 -1.19 -27.16 -9.42
N GLU A 347 -1.55 -26.55 -8.29
CA GLU A 347 -1.44 -27.16 -6.96
C GLU A 347 -2.62 -28.11 -6.67
N PRO A 348 -2.37 -29.40 -6.37
CA PRO A 348 -3.39 -30.45 -6.32
C PRO A 348 -4.27 -30.49 -5.06
N HIS A 349 -4.19 -29.49 -4.17
CA HIS A 349 -4.71 -29.59 -2.80
C HIS A 349 -5.95 -28.76 -2.46
N HIS A 350 -6.57 -28.05 -3.41
CA HIS A 350 -7.83 -27.34 -3.17
C HIS A 350 -8.91 -27.81 -4.15
N GLU A 351 -9.90 -28.54 -3.63
CA GLU A 351 -11.02 -29.11 -4.40
C GLU A 351 -12.04 -28.04 -4.88
N ASP A 352 -12.01 -26.82 -4.33
CA ASP A 352 -12.77 -25.67 -4.82
C ASP A 352 -11.91 -24.82 -5.75
N ASN A 353 -12.17 -24.90 -7.05
CA ASN A 353 -11.30 -24.37 -8.08
C ASN A 353 -11.70 -22.94 -8.49
N ASP A 354 -11.65 -22.01 -7.54
CA ASP A 354 -11.95 -20.58 -7.77
C ASP A 354 -11.07 -19.98 -8.87
N VAL A 355 -9.84 -20.48 -9.01
CA VAL A 355 -8.91 -20.06 -10.07
C VAL A 355 -9.35 -20.53 -11.47
N LYS A 356 -9.93 -21.73 -11.62
CA LYS A 356 -10.59 -22.14 -12.89
C LYS A 356 -11.76 -21.22 -13.20
N GLY A 357 -12.56 -20.86 -12.19
CA GLY A 357 -13.63 -19.87 -12.34
C GLY A 357 -13.13 -18.53 -12.90
N LEU A 358 -11.88 -18.15 -12.60
CA LEU A 358 -11.30 -16.87 -13.01
C LEU A 358 -10.71 -16.92 -14.40
N LEU A 359 -9.97 -17.98 -14.71
CA LEU A 359 -9.21 -18.09 -15.95
C LEU A 359 -10.08 -18.52 -17.13
N VAL A 360 -10.96 -19.51 -16.93
CA VAL A 360 -11.73 -20.14 -18.01
C VAL A 360 -12.62 -19.14 -18.77
N PRO A 361 -13.38 -18.23 -18.12
CA PRO A 361 -14.22 -17.26 -18.83
C PRO A 361 -13.44 -16.27 -19.68
N HIS A 362 -12.15 -16.07 -19.38
CA HIS A 362 -11.29 -15.07 -20.03
C HIS A 362 -10.16 -15.69 -20.87
N LEU A 363 -10.19 -17.02 -21.06
CA LEU A 363 -9.14 -17.76 -21.75
C LEU A 363 -8.98 -17.31 -23.21
N ASP A 364 -10.06 -17.11 -23.95
CA ASP A 364 -9.99 -16.63 -25.34
C ASP A 364 -9.37 -15.22 -25.41
N THR A 365 -9.70 -14.34 -24.46
CA THR A 365 -9.08 -13.00 -24.39
C THR A 365 -7.58 -13.11 -24.12
N LEU A 366 -7.16 -14.00 -23.21
CA LEU A 366 -5.74 -14.25 -22.94
C LEU A 366 -5.01 -14.79 -24.18
N VAL A 367 -5.55 -15.82 -24.83
CA VAL A 367 -4.94 -16.45 -26.01
C VAL A 367 -4.85 -15.44 -27.17
N CYS A 368 -5.91 -14.67 -27.44
CA CYS A 368 -5.89 -13.61 -28.43
C CYS A 368 -4.82 -12.54 -28.14
N SER A 369 -4.70 -12.17 -26.86
CA SER A 369 -3.77 -11.12 -26.43
C SER A 369 -2.31 -11.57 -26.52
N LEU A 370 -2.01 -12.82 -26.14
CA LEU A 370 -0.70 -13.44 -26.34
C LEU A 370 -0.35 -13.58 -27.82
N HIS A 371 -1.29 -14.06 -28.63
CA HIS A 371 -1.10 -14.16 -30.08
C HIS A 371 -0.77 -12.81 -30.72
N TYR A 372 -1.49 -11.74 -30.35
CA TYR A 372 -1.17 -10.39 -30.82
C TYR A 372 0.23 -9.93 -30.38
N LEU A 373 0.60 -10.15 -29.13
CA LEU A 373 1.91 -9.74 -28.59
C LEU A 373 3.07 -10.35 -29.37
N PHE A 374 3.05 -11.68 -29.55
CA PHE A 374 4.16 -12.40 -30.16
C PHE A 374 4.16 -12.33 -31.69
N LYS A 375 3.00 -12.22 -32.34
CA LYS A 375 2.88 -12.20 -33.81
C LYS A 375 2.83 -10.78 -34.39
N CYS A 376 1.95 -9.93 -33.88
CA CYS A 376 1.64 -8.63 -34.48
C CYS A 376 2.52 -7.49 -33.93
N ASN A 377 2.86 -7.52 -32.64
CA ASN A 377 3.59 -6.43 -31.99
C ASN A 377 5.12 -6.55 -32.09
N ASN A 378 5.62 -7.49 -32.93
CA ASN A 378 7.05 -7.79 -33.09
C ASN A 378 7.76 -7.88 -31.72
N ALA A 379 7.20 -8.62 -30.75
CA ALA A 379 7.87 -8.85 -29.46
C ALA A 379 9.31 -9.36 -29.64
N MET A 380 9.57 -10.09 -30.74
CA MET A 380 10.90 -10.52 -31.20
C MET A 380 11.92 -9.40 -31.51
N LYS A 381 11.46 -8.18 -31.79
CA LYS A 381 12.32 -6.99 -31.98
C LYS A 381 12.47 -6.17 -30.70
N ARG A 382 11.48 -6.23 -29.79
CA ARG A 382 11.59 -5.68 -28.44
C ARG A 382 12.60 -6.55 -27.67
N LYS A 383 13.39 -5.98 -26.76
CA LYS A 383 14.40 -6.74 -25.99
C LYS A 383 13.76 -7.80 -25.08
N LEU A 384 12.43 -7.82 -24.98
CA LEU A 384 11.61 -8.89 -24.38
C LEU A 384 12.05 -10.29 -24.85
N VAL A 385 12.51 -10.45 -26.10
CA VAL A 385 12.92 -11.75 -26.67
C VAL A 385 14.42 -12.05 -26.54
N LYS A 386 15.25 -11.10 -26.10
CA LYS A 386 16.63 -11.41 -25.72
C LYS A 386 16.70 -12.25 -24.43
N CYS A 387 15.58 -12.34 -23.72
CA CYS A 387 15.30 -13.19 -22.57
C CYS A 387 13.94 -13.90 -22.78
N THR A 388 13.70 -14.59 -23.90
CA THR A 388 12.70 -15.69 -23.96
C THR A 388 13.16 -16.84 -23.05
N GLY A 389 13.30 -16.53 -21.77
CA GLY A 389 13.91 -17.33 -20.72
C GLY A 389 12.83 -17.85 -19.80
N GLU A 390 12.52 -19.13 -19.93
CA GLU A 390 11.72 -19.96 -19.03
C GLU A 390 10.27 -19.55 -18.72
N ARG A 391 9.96 -18.29 -18.39
CA ARG A 391 8.62 -17.84 -17.96
C ARG A 391 7.57 -17.94 -19.05
N GLU A 392 7.81 -17.35 -20.22
CA GLU A 392 6.85 -17.38 -21.32
C GLU A 392 6.58 -18.84 -21.74
N LEU A 393 7.63 -19.66 -21.70
CA LEU A 393 7.58 -21.10 -21.86
C LEU A 393 6.70 -21.80 -20.82
N ARG A 394 6.89 -21.47 -19.53
CA ARG A 394 6.04 -21.96 -18.43
C ARG A 394 4.58 -21.55 -18.65
N ILE A 395 4.31 -20.30 -19.04
CA ILE A 395 2.96 -19.82 -19.35
C ILE A 395 2.35 -20.68 -20.46
N PHE A 396 3.02 -20.85 -21.60
CA PHE A 396 2.46 -21.66 -22.70
C PHE A 396 2.26 -23.13 -22.31
N LYS A 397 3.17 -23.71 -21.53
CA LYS A 397 3.06 -25.09 -21.02
C LYS A 397 1.87 -25.25 -20.09
N LEU A 398 1.64 -24.31 -19.17
CA LEU A 398 0.52 -24.37 -18.25
C LEU A 398 -0.80 -24.08 -18.97
N LEU A 399 -0.79 -23.14 -19.91
CA LEU A 399 -1.96 -22.73 -20.69
C LEU A 399 -2.46 -23.84 -21.62
N SER A 400 -1.58 -24.70 -22.15
CA SER A 400 -2.00 -25.81 -23.03
C SER A 400 -2.95 -26.78 -22.32
N GLY A 401 -2.83 -26.94 -20.99
CA GLY A 401 -3.76 -27.75 -20.20
C GLY A 401 -5.19 -27.20 -20.11
N TYR A 402 -5.44 -25.97 -20.54
CA TYR A 402 -6.77 -25.33 -20.52
C TYR A 402 -7.43 -25.23 -21.90
N ILE A 403 -6.68 -25.46 -22.97
CA ILE A 403 -7.15 -25.20 -24.33
C ILE A 403 -7.83 -26.43 -24.88
N ASN A 404 -9.15 -26.36 -24.97
CA ASN A 404 -9.99 -27.45 -25.50
C ASN A 404 -10.60 -27.11 -26.88
N ASN A 405 -10.29 -25.94 -27.45
CA ASN A 405 -10.86 -25.47 -28.72
C ASN A 405 -9.77 -25.37 -29.82
N PRO A 406 -10.00 -25.98 -31.01
CA PRO A 406 -9.07 -25.92 -32.14
C PRO A 406 -8.61 -24.51 -32.54
N LEU A 407 -9.49 -23.49 -32.46
CA LEU A 407 -9.13 -22.11 -32.83
C LEU A 407 -8.10 -21.49 -31.86
N ALA A 408 -8.22 -21.79 -30.57
CA ALA A 408 -7.28 -21.33 -29.55
C ALA A 408 -5.96 -22.11 -29.64
N ALA A 409 -6.02 -23.41 -29.91
CA ALA A 409 -4.85 -24.25 -30.16
C ALA A 409 -4.04 -23.74 -31.36
N ASN A 410 -4.70 -23.45 -32.49
CA ASN A 410 -4.05 -22.89 -33.67
C ASN A 410 -3.32 -21.57 -33.37
N LYS A 411 -3.94 -20.66 -32.61
CA LYS A 411 -3.30 -19.40 -32.19
C LYS A 411 -2.05 -19.64 -31.33
N LEU A 412 -2.07 -20.64 -30.46
CA LEU A 412 -0.88 -20.99 -29.68
C LEU A 412 0.23 -21.61 -30.53
N VAL A 413 -0.10 -22.55 -31.42
CA VAL A 413 0.86 -23.17 -32.33
C VAL A 413 1.53 -22.11 -33.20
N ASP A 414 0.76 -21.15 -33.71
CA ASP A 414 1.25 -19.99 -34.48
C ASP A 414 2.29 -19.16 -33.72
N VAL A 415 2.19 -19.08 -32.39
CA VAL A 415 3.13 -18.35 -31.54
C VAL A 415 4.34 -19.21 -31.17
N VAL A 416 4.11 -20.48 -30.84
CA VAL A 416 5.14 -21.39 -30.36
C VAL A 416 6.09 -21.80 -31.50
N LEU A 417 5.58 -22.11 -32.69
CA LEU A 417 6.37 -22.64 -33.81
C LEU A 417 7.56 -21.73 -34.22
N PRO A 418 7.40 -20.39 -34.35
CA PRO A 418 8.52 -19.49 -34.63
C PRO A 418 9.52 -19.34 -33.48
N LEU A 419 9.12 -19.60 -32.24
CA LEU A 419 10.00 -19.54 -31.06
C LEU A 419 10.89 -20.79 -30.98
N LEU A 420 10.39 -21.94 -31.42
CA LEU A 420 11.10 -23.21 -31.49
C LEU A 420 12.25 -23.21 -32.48
N THR A 421 12.00 -22.70 -33.68
CA THR A 421 12.99 -22.65 -34.76
C THR A 421 14.22 -21.79 -34.42
N LYS A 422 14.16 -20.99 -33.35
CA LYS A 422 15.25 -20.15 -32.85
C LYS A 422 15.86 -20.62 -31.53
N ALA A 423 15.27 -21.62 -30.86
CA ALA A 423 15.72 -22.13 -29.56
C ALA A 423 16.70 -23.31 -29.71
N ALA A 424 17.67 -23.42 -28.80
CA ALA A 424 18.61 -24.55 -28.77
C ALA A 424 17.88 -25.88 -28.45
N PRO A 425 18.34 -27.03 -28.98
CA PRO A 425 17.60 -28.30 -29.05
C PRO A 425 17.26 -28.99 -27.71
N ASP A 426 17.59 -28.38 -26.56
CA ASP A 426 17.47 -29.00 -25.23
C ASP A 426 16.39 -28.38 -24.33
N SER A 427 15.47 -27.59 -24.90
CA SER A 427 14.48 -26.84 -24.14
C SER A 427 13.09 -27.52 -24.19
N GLY A 428 12.35 -27.54 -23.06
CA GLY A 428 11.10 -28.29 -22.80
C GLY A 428 9.87 -27.98 -23.68
N TRP A 429 10.11 -27.39 -24.84
CA TRP A 429 9.22 -27.06 -25.92
C TRP A 429 8.53 -28.25 -26.61
N TYR A 430 9.23 -29.38 -26.78
CA TYR A 430 8.65 -30.56 -27.44
C TYR A 430 7.41 -31.07 -26.70
N PHE A 431 7.34 -30.91 -25.38
CA PHE A 431 6.17 -31.27 -24.58
C PHE A 431 4.95 -30.38 -24.86
N ILE A 432 5.16 -29.09 -25.14
CA ILE A 432 4.08 -28.16 -25.51
C ILE A 432 3.52 -28.52 -26.88
N LEU A 433 4.39 -28.85 -27.85
CA LEU A 433 3.97 -29.32 -29.17
C LEU A 433 3.16 -30.61 -29.07
N ILE A 434 3.64 -31.61 -28.34
CA ILE A 434 2.95 -32.91 -28.22
C ILE A 434 1.58 -32.73 -27.55
N SER A 435 1.49 -31.94 -26.48
CA SER A 435 0.19 -31.68 -25.81
C SER A 435 -0.78 -30.88 -26.67
N THR A 436 -0.30 -29.94 -27.50
CA THR A 436 -1.16 -29.10 -28.34
C THR A 436 -1.55 -29.77 -29.66
N PHE A 437 -0.72 -30.68 -30.21
CA PHE A 437 -1.02 -31.46 -31.43
C PHE A 437 -1.76 -32.79 -31.16
N ALA A 438 -1.78 -33.28 -29.91
CA ALA A 438 -2.54 -34.47 -29.51
C ALA A 438 -4.02 -34.18 -29.18
N MET A 439 -4.41 -32.90 -29.15
CA MET A 439 -5.79 -32.41 -29.10
C MET A 439 -6.25 -32.01 -30.50
#